data_AF-A0A7W1UB35-F1
#
_entry.id   AF-A0A7W1UB35-F1
#
_cell.length_a   1.000
_cell.length_b   1.000
_cell.length_c   1.000
_cell.angle_alpha   90.00
_cell.angle_beta   90.00
_cell.angle_gamma   90.00
#
_symmetry.space_group_name_H-M   'P 1'
#
loop_
_entity.id
_entity.type
_entity.pdbx_description
1 polymer ?
#
loop_
_entity_poly.entity_id
_entity_poly.type
_entity_poly.pdbx_seq_one_letter_code
_entity_poly.pdbx_strand_id
1 'polypeptide(L)'
;MDEIPKILITLGGLFLLGLFTVLLGRQTFLPRVTLLLLSGFAIGPSGFDVLPDFREDWFPVVTNIAVSMVGFLVGHHLTLRSLKKRGKPVLWISIGEVVGAATAMFLGHILMGFPPEVALLLAGIAPASDPVAIIDVIRVDGHSSLPQAGVALGMALLASQHLPELKEVILPVAIGSTIVFELIGPVMTRKALIKVGEGQTHNGIGT
;
A
#
# COMPACT_ATOMS: atom_id res chain seq x y z
N MET A 1 14.39 13.37 29.18
CA MET A 1 14.57 14.42 28.15
C MET A 1 15.49 13.96 27.01
N ASP A 2 16.28 12.89 27.20
CA ASP A 2 17.22 12.37 26.19
C ASP A 2 16.59 11.53 25.07
N GLU A 3 15.29 11.24 25.14
CA GLU A 3 14.58 10.44 24.14
C GLU A 3 14.11 11.27 22.95
N ILE A 4 13.76 12.55 23.16
CA ILE A 4 13.30 13.44 22.08
C ILE A 4 14.35 13.56 20.96
N PRO A 5 15.64 13.84 21.26
CA PRO A 5 16.67 13.87 20.22
C PRO A 5 16.81 12.55 19.47
N LYS A 6 16.73 11.41 20.17
CA LYS A 6 16.81 10.08 19.55
C LYS A 6 15.61 9.81 18.63
N ILE A 7 14.40 10.19 19.02
CA ILE A 7 13.19 10.10 18.18
C ILE A 7 13.37 10.92 16.90
N LEU A 8 13.77 12.20 17.02
CA LEU A 8 13.95 13.08 15.87
C LEU A 8 15.04 12.59 14.91
N ILE A 9 16.17 12.11 15.43
CA ILE A 9 17.24 11.52 14.62
C ILE A 9 16.76 10.25 13.92
N THR A 10 16.01 9.40 14.63
CA THR A 10 15.48 8.15 14.08
C THR A 10 14.47 8.43 12.97
N LEU A 11 13.53 9.35 13.19
CA LEU A 11 12.56 9.77 12.17
C LEU A 11 13.22 10.45 10.98
N GLY A 12 14.18 11.34 11.21
CA GLY A 12 14.97 11.96 10.15
C GLY A 12 15.75 10.92 9.34
N GLY A 13 16.37 9.95 10.01
CA GLY A 13 17.07 8.83 9.39
C GLY A 13 16.15 7.94 8.55
N LEU A 14 14.99 7.56 9.10
CA LEU A 14 13.94 6.81 8.38
C LEU A 14 13.44 7.59 7.16
N PHE A 15 13.24 8.91 7.28
CA PHE A 15 12.80 9.75 6.17
C PHE A 15 13.87 9.86 5.08
N LEU A 16 15.14 10.06 5.45
CA LEU A 16 16.27 10.09 4.52
C LEU A 16 16.49 8.74 3.83
N LEU A 17 16.40 7.64 4.57
CA LEU A 17 16.47 6.28 4.03
C LEU A 17 15.30 6.03 3.07
N GLY A 18 14.08 6.45 3.43
CA GLY A 18 12.91 6.38 2.57
C GLY A 18 13.09 7.17 1.27
N LEU A 19 13.58 8.41 1.37
CA LEU A 19 13.91 9.24 0.22
C LEU A 19 14.97 8.58 -0.65
N PHE A 20 16.08 8.12 -0.07
CA PHE A 20 17.15 7.41 -0.78
C PHE A 20 16.61 6.17 -1.51
N THR A 21 15.76 5.39 -0.84
CA THR A 21 15.13 4.19 -1.40
C THR A 21 14.22 4.54 -2.58
N VAL A 22 13.45 5.63 -2.49
CA VAL A 22 12.63 6.16 -3.59
C VAL A 22 13.49 6.62 -4.77
N LEU A 23 14.64 7.26 -4.51
CA LEU A 23 15.59 7.67 -5.54
C LEU A 23 16.19 6.44 -6.24
N LEU A 24 16.62 5.44 -5.48
CA LEU A 24 17.17 4.19 -5.99
C LEU A 24 16.14 3.45 -6.86
N GLY A 25 14.87 3.51 -6.47
CA GLY A 25 13.75 2.95 -7.24
C GLY A 25 13.58 3.53 -8.64
N ARG A 26 14.19 4.69 -8.96
CA ARG A 26 14.20 5.21 -10.34
C ARG A 26 15.22 4.49 -11.24
N GLN A 27 16.20 3.82 -10.65
CA GLN A 27 17.28 3.13 -11.35
C GLN A 27 17.11 1.60 -11.34
N THR A 28 16.21 1.07 -10.53
CA THR A 28 15.92 -0.37 -10.45
C THR A 28 14.62 -0.75 -11.15
N PHE A 29 14.46 -2.03 -11.51
CA PHE A 29 13.21 -2.59 -12.03
C PHE A 29 12.12 -2.81 -10.96
N LEU A 30 12.45 -2.65 -9.68
CA LEU A 30 11.52 -2.91 -8.58
C LEU A 30 10.63 -1.70 -8.30
N PRO A 31 9.34 -1.92 -7.94
CA PRO A 31 8.47 -0.86 -7.44
C PRO A 31 9.08 -0.18 -6.22
N ARG A 32 8.91 1.15 -6.12
CA ARG A 32 9.41 1.94 -4.99
C ARG A 32 8.88 1.43 -3.65
N VAL A 33 7.62 0.99 -3.62
CA VAL A 33 6.98 0.42 -2.42
C VAL A 33 7.68 -0.86 -1.99
N THR A 34 7.98 -1.77 -2.93
CA THR A 34 8.74 -2.99 -2.63
C THR A 34 10.09 -2.64 -2.01
N LEU A 35 10.81 -1.68 -2.58
CA LEU A 35 12.09 -1.24 -2.02
C LEU A 35 11.93 -0.62 -0.62
N LEU A 36 10.90 0.21 -0.40
CA LEU A 36 10.61 0.79 0.92
C LEU A 36 10.32 -0.30 1.97
N LEU A 37 9.57 -1.35 1.59
CA LEU A 37 9.28 -2.48 2.47
C LEU A 37 10.52 -3.32 2.75
N LEU A 38 11.36 -3.57 1.75
CA LEU A 38 12.63 -4.27 1.93
C LEU A 38 13.61 -3.49 2.81
N SER A 39 13.73 -2.18 2.58
CA SER A 39 14.53 -1.28 3.42
C SER A 39 14.02 -1.27 4.86
N GLY A 40 12.70 -1.16 5.06
CA GLY A 40 12.06 -1.20 6.38
C GLY A 40 12.23 -2.53 7.10
N PHE A 41 12.08 -3.65 6.38
CA PHE A 41 12.34 -5.00 6.90
C PHE A 41 13.82 -5.15 7.31
N ALA A 42 14.75 -4.68 6.48
CA ALA A 42 16.18 -4.76 6.74
C ALA A 42 16.59 -3.96 7.99
N ILE A 43 16.05 -2.77 8.24
CA ILE A 43 16.38 -1.99 9.44
C ILE A 43 15.51 -2.33 10.66
N GLY A 44 14.43 -3.07 10.46
CA GLY A 44 13.47 -3.47 11.49
C GLY A 44 13.96 -4.63 12.36
N PRO A 45 13.14 -5.06 13.34
CA PRO A 45 13.49 -6.11 14.29
C PRO A 45 13.85 -7.45 13.65
N SER A 46 13.25 -7.75 12.50
CA SER A 46 13.50 -9.00 11.76
C SER A 46 14.77 -8.97 10.91
N GLY A 47 15.40 -7.80 10.74
CA GLY A 47 16.61 -7.61 9.95
C GLY A 47 17.84 -7.34 10.83
N PHE A 48 18.40 -6.14 10.70
CA PHE A 48 19.57 -5.67 11.45
C PHE A 48 19.22 -5.06 12.81
N ASP A 49 17.92 -4.90 13.12
CA ASP A 49 17.39 -4.31 14.35
C ASP A 49 18.07 -2.99 14.78
N VAL A 50 18.25 -2.09 13.82
CA VAL A 50 18.98 -0.82 14.00
C VAL A 50 18.13 0.24 14.69
N LEU A 51 16.81 0.05 14.71
CA LEU A 51 15.88 1.02 15.29
C LEU A 51 15.81 0.88 16.82
N PRO A 52 15.67 1.99 17.55
CA PRO A 52 15.70 2.02 19.01
C PRO A 52 14.50 1.31 19.67
N ASP A 53 14.67 0.92 20.94
CA ASP A 53 13.67 0.16 21.72
C ASP A 53 12.36 0.94 21.96
N PHE A 54 12.40 2.28 22.02
CA PHE A 54 11.22 3.14 22.23
C PHE A 54 10.30 3.26 20.99
N ARG A 55 10.44 2.39 19.98
CA ARG A 55 9.62 2.33 18.76
C ARG A 55 8.12 2.27 19.04
N GLU A 56 7.71 1.50 20.04
CA GLU A 56 6.30 1.20 20.28
C GLU A 56 5.47 2.43 20.69
N ASP A 57 6.12 3.45 21.24
CA ASP A 57 5.44 4.66 21.74
C ASP A 57 5.14 5.69 20.63
N TRP A 58 6.05 5.89 19.67
CA TRP A 58 5.90 6.92 18.63
C TRP A 58 5.44 6.37 17.27
N PHE A 59 5.67 5.09 16.99
CA PHE A 59 5.31 4.49 15.70
C PHE A 59 3.79 4.53 15.42
N PRO A 60 2.89 4.27 16.40
CA PRO A 60 1.45 4.43 16.20
C PRO A 60 1.06 5.88 15.87
N VAL A 61 1.65 6.87 16.56
CA VAL A 61 1.37 8.30 16.33
C VAL A 61 1.76 8.70 14.92
N VAL A 62 2.98 8.34 14.49
CA VAL A 62 3.49 8.65 13.16
C VAL A 62 2.68 7.96 12.07
N THR A 63 2.30 6.69 12.28
CA THR A 63 1.47 5.97 11.31
C THR A 63 0.06 6.56 11.21
N ASN A 64 -0.56 6.94 12.32
CA ASN A 64 -1.87 7.57 12.32
C ASN A 64 -1.85 8.92 11.58
N ILE A 65 -0.80 9.72 11.77
CA ILE A 65 -0.60 10.96 11.01
C ILE A 65 -0.44 10.64 9.53
N ALA A 66 0.42 9.69 9.17
CA ALA A 66 0.66 9.31 7.78
C ALA A 66 -0.60 8.81 7.07
N VAL A 67 -1.34 7.87 7.67
CA VAL A 67 -2.59 7.32 7.11
C VAL A 67 -3.66 8.40 7.00
N SER A 68 -3.76 9.30 7.99
CA SER A 68 -4.70 10.44 7.92
C SER A 68 -4.35 11.42 6.81
N MET A 69 -3.07 11.72 6.62
CA MET A 69 -2.59 12.58 5.53
C MET A 69 -2.85 11.95 4.16
N VAL A 70 -2.59 10.65 4.00
CA VAL A 70 -2.89 9.91 2.75
C VAL A 70 -4.39 9.92 2.48
N GLY A 71 -5.23 9.63 3.47
CA GLY A 71 -6.68 9.68 3.35
C GLY A 71 -7.19 11.06 2.94
N PHE A 72 -6.62 12.13 3.53
CA PHE A 72 -6.94 13.50 3.14
C PHE A 72 -6.49 13.84 1.71
N LEU A 73 -5.28 13.43 1.31
CA LEU A 73 -4.74 13.68 -0.04
C LEU A 73 -5.61 13.01 -1.12
N VAL A 74 -5.98 11.74 -0.91
CA VAL A 74 -6.87 11.00 -1.81
C VAL A 74 -8.27 11.61 -1.80
N GLY A 75 -8.79 11.95 -0.62
CA GLY A 75 -10.10 12.58 -0.43
C GLY A 75 -10.23 13.94 -1.11
N HIS A 76 -9.15 14.73 -1.20
CA HIS A 76 -9.16 16.03 -1.86
C HIS A 76 -9.55 15.95 -3.35
N HIS A 77 -9.26 14.83 -4.01
CA HIS A 77 -9.67 14.61 -5.41
C HIS A 77 -11.18 14.28 -5.57
N LEU A 78 -11.89 13.95 -4.48
CA LEU A 78 -13.31 13.64 -4.47
C LEU A 78 -14.15 14.92 -4.32
N THR A 79 -14.32 15.66 -5.42
CA THR A 79 -15.20 16.84 -5.41
C THR A 79 -16.68 16.46 -5.46
N LEU A 80 -17.54 17.22 -4.77
CA LEU A 80 -19.01 17.07 -4.82
C LEU A 80 -19.56 17.10 -6.26
N ARG A 81 -18.93 17.86 -7.15
CA ARG A 81 -19.30 17.93 -8.58
C ARG A 81 -19.00 16.62 -9.30
N SER A 82 -17.84 16.00 -9.04
CA SER A 82 -17.48 14.69 -9.60
C SER A 82 -18.39 13.58 -9.07
N LEU A 83 -18.68 13.60 -7.77
CA LEU A 83 -19.56 12.61 -7.13
C LEU A 83 -21.00 12.70 -7.64
N LYS A 84 -21.53 13.91 -7.88
CA LYS A 84 -22.89 14.05 -8.43
C LYS A 84 -23.01 13.55 -9.87
N LYS A 85 -21.94 13.64 -10.67
CA LYS A 85 -21.95 13.19 -12.08
C LYS A 85 -21.71 11.69 -12.24
N ARG A 86 -20.79 11.10 -11.45
CA ARG A 86 -20.34 9.70 -11.62
C ARG A 86 -20.48 8.82 -10.37
N GLY A 87 -21.02 9.35 -9.28
CA GLY A 87 -21.02 8.68 -7.97
C GLY A 87 -21.87 7.42 -7.89
N LYS A 88 -23.01 7.35 -8.61
CA LYS A 88 -23.86 6.14 -8.61
C LYS A 88 -23.11 4.91 -9.18
N PRO A 89 -22.52 4.98 -10.39
CA PRO A 89 -21.68 3.89 -10.90
C PRO A 89 -20.50 3.56 -9.97
N VAL A 90 -19.79 4.58 -9.47
CA VAL A 90 -18.63 4.37 -8.57
C VAL A 90 -19.04 3.63 -7.31
N LEU A 91 -20.15 4.03 -6.67
CA LEU A 91 -20.64 3.39 -5.46
C LEU A 91 -20.99 1.91 -5.69
N TRP A 92 -21.65 1.59 -6.81
CA TRP A 92 -21.98 0.20 -7.14
C TRP A 92 -20.74 -0.65 -7.41
N ILE A 93 -19.74 -0.10 -8.11
CA ILE A 93 -18.46 -0.77 -8.34
C ILE A 93 -17.75 -1.00 -6.99
N SER A 94 -17.64 0.02 -6.14
CA SER A 94 -16.98 -0.10 -4.84
C SER A 94 -17.67 -1.10 -3.92
N ILE A 95 -19.00 -1.11 -3.84
CA ILE A 95 -19.73 -2.11 -3.06
C ILE A 95 -19.46 -3.52 -3.61
N GLY A 96 -19.53 -3.69 -4.92
CA GLY A 96 -19.25 -4.98 -5.57
C GLY A 96 -17.82 -5.46 -5.32
N GLU A 97 -16.84 -4.58 -5.44
CA GLU A 97 -15.43 -4.86 -5.15
C GLU A 97 -15.23 -5.24 -3.68
N VAL A 98 -15.75 -4.44 -2.75
CA VAL A 98 -15.57 -4.67 -1.30
C VAL A 98 -16.22 -5.99 -0.89
N VAL A 99 -17.48 -6.23 -1.26
CA VAL A 99 -18.19 -7.46 -0.92
C VAL A 99 -17.56 -8.66 -1.61
N GLY A 100 -17.19 -8.51 -2.90
CA GLY A 100 -16.55 -9.56 -3.67
C GLY A 100 -15.20 -9.97 -3.10
N ALA A 101 -14.32 -8.99 -2.85
CA ALA A 101 -12.99 -9.22 -2.29
C ALA A 101 -13.05 -9.83 -0.89
N ALA A 102 -13.88 -9.27 0.00
CA ALA A 102 -14.04 -9.79 1.36
C ALA A 102 -14.60 -11.23 1.35
N THR A 103 -15.63 -11.50 0.54
CA THR A 103 -16.22 -12.84 0.45
C THR A 103 -15.23 -13.85 -0.13
N ALA A 104 -14.54 -13.49 -1.21
CA ALA A 104 -13.56 -14.37 -1.84
C ALA A 104 -12.39 -14.68 -0.89
N MET A 105 -11.88 -13.68 -0.17
CA MET A 105 -10.81 -13.86 0.82
C MET A 105 -11.27 -14.71 2.00
N PHE A 106 -12.46 -14.45 2.54
CA PHE A 106 -13.01 -15.21 3.67
C PHE A 106 -13.21 -16.68 3.29
N LEU A 107 -13.94 -16.94 2.20
CA LEU A 107 -14.20 -18.30 1.74
C LEU A 107 -12.91 -19.02 1.35
N GLY A 108 -11.98 -18.34 0.68
CA GLY A 108 -10.68 -18.91 0.32
C GLY A 108 -9.90 -19.41 1.53
N HIS A 109 -9.82 -18.61 2.60
CA HIS A 109 -9.12 -18.99 3.82
C HIS A 109 -9.84 -20.09 4.60
N ILE A 110 -11.17 -20.04 4.68
CA ILE A 110 -11.96 -21.12 5.30
C ILE A 110 -11.75 -22.45 4.56
N LEU A 111 -11.75 -22.44 3.22
CA LEU A 111 -11.51 -23.64 2.42
C LEU A 111 -10.08 -24.20 2.59
N MET A 112 -9.11 -23.34 2.87
CA MET A 112 -7.74 -23.73 3.19
C MET A 112 -7.57 -24.22 4.65
N GLY A 113 -8.63 -24.18 5.47
CA GLY A 113 -8.62 -24.65 6.86
C GLY A 113 -8.07 -23.64 7.87
N PHE A 114 -8.02 -22.34 7.53
CA PHE A 114 -7.60 -21.31 8.47
C PHE A 114 -8.67 -21.09 9.57
N PRO A 115 -8.25 -20.63 10.77
CA PRO A 115 -9.17 -20.21 11.82
C PRO A 115 -10.12 -19.11 11.31
N PRO A 116 -11.43 -19.17 11.63
CA PRO A 116 -12.41 -18.18 11.16
C PRO A 116 -12.07 -16.75 11.55
N GLU A 117 -11.41 -16.56 12.69
CA GLU A 117 -11.00 -15.26 13.21
C GLU A 117 -9.98 -14.61 12.28
N VAL A 118 -8.95 -15.37 11.89
CA VAL A 118 -7.90 -14.93 10.97
C VAL A 118 -8.48 -14.70 9.57
N ALA A 119 -9.35 -15.61 9.11
CA ALA A 119 -10.01 -15.47 7.81
C ALA A 119 -10.87 -14.19 7.74
N LEU A 120 -11.62 -13.88 8.79
CA LEU A 120 -12.47 -12.70 8.87
C LEU A 120 -11.65 -11.41 8.93
N LEU A 121 -10.53 -11.43 9.66
CA LEU A 121 -9.62 -10.28 9.75
C LEU A 121 -8.95 -9.97 8.42
N LEU A 122 -8.38 -10.99 7.77
CA LEU A 122 -7.77 -10.83 6.46
C LEU A 122 -8.82 -10.40 5.42
N ALA A 123 -10.04 -10.96 5.47
CA ALA A 123 -11.15 -10.54 4.63
C ALA A 123 -11.58 -9.09 4.87
N GLY A 124 -11.45 -8.57 6.09
CA GLY A 124 -11.72 -7.16 6.42
C GLY A 124 -10.63 -6.20 5.94
N ILE A 125 -9.36 -6.64 5.91
CA ILE A 125 -8.24 -5.85 5.39
C ILE A 125 -8.21 -5.88 3.85
N ALA A 126 -8.65 -6.98 3.24
CA ALA A 126 -8.58 -7.20 1.79
C ALA A 126 -9.12 -6.07 0.90
N PRO A 127 -10.25 -5.40 1.23
CA PRO A 127 -10.82 -4.37 0.39
C PRO A 127 -10.04 -3.05 0.40
N ALA A 128 -8.94 -2.95 1.15
CA ALA A 128 -8.05 -1.81 1.14
C ALA A 128 -7.29 -1.71 -0.21
N SER A 129 -8.01 -1.36 -1.27
CA SER A 129 -7.50 -1.11 -2.61
C SER A 129 -7.15 0.36 -2.82
N ASP A 130 -6.16 0.63 -3.67
CA ASP A 130 -5.71 1.97 -4.01
C ASP A 130 -5.71 2.15 -5.54
N PRO A 131 -6.36 3.20 -6.08
CA PRO A 131 -6.40 3.47 -7.51
C PRO A 131 -5.03 3.88 -8.12
N VAL A 132 -4.01 4.17 -7.31
CA VAL A 132 -2.71 4.68 -7.79
C VAL A 132 -2.04 3.75 -8.79
N ALA A 133 -2.01 2.43 -8.56
CA ALA A 133 -1.41 1.48 -9.51
C ALA A 133 -2.01 1.57 -10.91
N ILE A 134 -3.33 1.74 -11.04
CA ILE A 134 -3.99 1.88 -12.35
C ILE A 134 -3.63 3.24 -12.98
N ILE A 135 -3.61 4.30 -12.17
CA ILE A 135 -3.26 5.66 -12.61
C ILE A 135 -1.81 5.72 -13.12
N ASP A 136 -0.89 4.99 -12.51
CA ASP A 136 0.51 4.92 -12.90
C ASP A 136 0.72 4.20 -14.23
N VAL A 137 -0.09 3.17 -14.55
CA VAL A 137 0.02 2.51 -15.86
C VAL A 137 -0.57 3.39 -16.98
N ILE A 138 -1.61 4.17 -16.71
CA ILE A 138 -2.23 5.05 -17.72
C ILE A 138 -1.46 6.37 -17.93
N ARG A 139 -0.67 6.84 -16.94
CA ARG A 139 0.16 8.03 -17.07
C ARG A 139 1.50 7.65 -17.73
N VAL A 140 1.70 8.14 -18.94
CA VAL A 140 2.86 7.85 -19.79
C VAL A 140 4.21 8.27 -19.17
N ASP A 141 4.20 9.11 -18.12
CA ASP A 141 5.41 9.60 -17.47
C ASP A 141 6.15 8.53 -16.62
N GLY A 142 5.56 7.35 -16.39
CA GLY A 142 6.24 6.14 -15.87
C GLY A 142 6.93 6.26 -14.51
N HIS A 143 6.82 7.39 -13.81
CA HIS A 143 7.72 7.77 -12.72
C HIS A 143 7.04 8.49 -11.55
N SER A 144 5.80 8.15 -11.20
CA SER A 144 5.19 8.72 -10.01
C SER A 144 4.42 7.71 -9.14
N SER A 145 5.09 6.62 -8.75
CA SER A 145 4.59 5.79 -7.66
C SER A 145 4.64 6.57 -6.35
N LEU A 146 3.47 7.11 -5.97
CA LEU A 146 3.15 7.40 -4.58
C LEU A 146 3.11 6.07 -3.82
N PRO A 147 3.58 5.99 -2.56
CA PRO A 147 3.57 4.73 -1.83
C PRO A 147 2.14 4.23 -1.51
N GLN A 148 1.66 3.24 -2.26
CA GLN A 148 0.34 2.59 -2.15
C GLN A 148 0.20 1.68 -0.91
N ALA A 149 1.32 1.23 -0.32
CA ALA A 149 1.30 0.39 0.87
C ALA A 149 0.69 1.05 2.13
N GLY A 150 0.54 2.38 2.15
CA GLY A 150 0.15 3.11 3.35
C GLY A 150 -1.22 2.70 3.92
N VAL A 151 -2.22 2.46 3.07
CA VAL A 151 -3.58 2.16 3.53
C VAL A 151 -3.70 0.69 3.97
N ALA A 152 -3.29 -0.26 3.14
CA ALA A 152 -3.35 -1.68 3.49
C ALA A 152 -2.47 -2.02 4.70
N LEU A 153 -1.24 -1.48 4.78
CA LEU A 153 -0.39 -1.65 5.96
C LEU A 153 -0.89 -0.85 7.15
N GLY A 154 -1.51 0.31 6.94
CA GLY A 154 -2.16 1.08 7.99
C GLY A 154 -3.30 0.29 8.64
N MET A 155 -4.14 -0.36 7.83
CA MET A 155 -5.21 -1.24 8.31
C MET A 155 -4.65 -2.49 9.00
N ALA A 156 -3.59 -3.10 8.46
CA ALA A 156 -2.91 -4.23 9.10
C ALA A 156 -2.27 -3.85 10.44
N LEU A 157 -1.65 -2.67 10.53
CA LEU A 157 -1.09 -2.16 11.77
C LEU A 157 -2.19 -1.88 12.78
N LEU A 158 -3.27 -1.19 12.37
CA LEU A 158 -4.42 -0.91 13.23
C LEU A 158 -5.05 -2.19 13.76
N ALA A 159 -5.22 -3.21 12.91
CA ALA A 159 -5.72 -4.52 13.31
C ALA A 159 -4.77 -5.20 14.31
N SER A 160 -3.45 -5.15 14.08
CA SER A 160 -2.45 -5.72 15.00
C SER A 160 -2.39 -5.03 16.36
N GLN A 161 -2.75 -3.75 16.45
CA GLN A 161 -2.84 -3.02 17.72
C GLN A 161 -4.07 -3.44 18.53
N HIS A 162 -5.18 -3.77 17.86
CA HIS A 162 -6.41 -4.20 18.52
C HIS A 162 -6.44 -5.70 18.80
N LEU A 163 -5.66 -6.49 18.08
CA LEU A 163 -5.54 -7.94 18.23
C LEU A 163 -4.06 -8.35 18.31
N PRO A 164 -3.40 -8.08 19.45
CA PRO A 164 -1.96 -8.31 19.61
C PRO A 164 -1.58 -9.77 19.40
N GLU A 165 -2.43 -10.72 19.78
CA GLU A 165 -2.18 -12.16 19.59
C GLU A 165 -2.03 -12.57 18.11
N LEU A 166 -2.51 -11.75 17.17
CA LEU A 166 -2.42 -12.01 15.73
C LEU A 166 -1.38 -11.14 15.03
N LYS A 167 -0.61 -10.32 15.75
CA LYS A 167 0.42 -9.41 15.17
C LYS A 167 1.42 -10.14 14.27
N GLU A 168 1.88 -11.32 14.69
CA GLU A 168 2.84 -12.16 13.96
C GLU A 168 2.25 -12.78 12.68
N VAL A 169 0.92 -12.82 12.55
CA VAL A 169 0.24 -13.29 11.34
C VAL A 169 -0.12 -12.10 10.45
N ILE A 170 -0.76 -11.06 11.02
CA ILE A 170 -1.32 -9.93 10.26
C ILE A 170 -0.23 -9.15 9.53
N LEU A 171 0.85 -8.74 10.22
CA LEU A 171 1.86 -7.87 9.61
C LEU A 171 2.67 -8.58 8.52
N PRO A 172 3.20 -9.81 8.73
CA PRO A 172 3.96 -10.50 7.68
C PRO A 172 3.09 -10.87 6.48
N VAL A 173 1.85 -11.33 6.71
CA VAL A 173 0.92 -11.65 5.61
C VAL A 173 0.61 -10.38 4.81
N ALA A 174 0.28 -9.27 5.46
CA ALA A 174 -0.03 -8.02 4.78
C ALA A 174 1.18 -7.45 4.02
N ILE A 175 2.37 -7.45 4.62
CA ILE A 175 3.61 -6.99 3.95
C ILE A 175 3.94 -7.90 2.76
N GLY A 176 3.91 -9.22 2.96
CA GLY A 176 4.21 -10.20 1.93
C GLY A 176 3.25 -10.12 0.75
N SER A 177 1.94 -10.07 1.02
CA SER A 177 0.92 -9.91 -0.02
C SER A 177 1.08 -8.58 -0.75
N THR A 178 1.37 -7.49 -0.04
CA THR A 178 1.61 -6.16 -0.64
C THR A 178 2.79 -6.19 -1.61
N ILE A 179 3.91 -6.82 -1.22
CA ILE A 179 5.07 -6.97 -2.11
C ILE A 179 4.70 -7.74 -3.38
N VAL A 180 3.97 -8.86 -3.23
CA VAL A 180 3.53 -9.68 -4.36
C VAL A 180 2.61 -8.88 -5.30
N PHE A 181 1.62 -8.16 -4.76
CA PHE A 181 0.70 -7.36 -5.57
C PHE A 181 1.38 -6.17 -6.25
N GLU A 182 2.29 -5.48 -5.58
CA GLU A 182 3.06 -4.37 -6.15
C GLU A 182 3.97 -4.83 -7.30
N LEU A 183 4.49 -6.07 -7.24
CA LEU A 183 5.32 -6.64 -8.31
C LEU A 183 4.49 -7.13 -9.49
N ILE A 184 3.39 -7.84 -9.22
CA ILE A 184 2.60 -8.51 -10.27
C ILE A 184 1.59 -7.56 -10.91
N GLY A 185 0.93 -6.72 -10.11
CA GLY A 185 -0.19 -5.87 -10.51
C GLY A 185 0.14 -4.94 -11.69
N PRO A 186 1.18 -4.09 -11.59
CA PRO A 186 1.58 -3.20 -12.68
C PRO A 186 2.00 -3.98 -13.95
N VAL A 187 2.71 -5.10 -13.79
CA VAL A 187 3.15 -5.94 -14.93
C VAL A 187 1.96 -6.51 -15.69
N MET A 188 1.00 -7.08 -14.97
CA MET A 188 -0.21 -7.67 -15.56
C MET A 188 -1.08 -6.59 -16.22
N THR A 189 -1.29 -5.46 -15.54
CA THR A 189 -2.06 -4.33 -16.04
C THR A 189 -1.44 -3.76 -17.31
N ARG A 190 -0.11 -3.54 -17.31
CA ARG A 190 0.62 -3.06 -18.49
C ARG A 190 0.51 -4.01 -19.67
N LYS A 191 0.65 -5.33 -19.45
CA LYS A 191 0.47 -6.33 -20.51
C LYS A 191 -0.96 -6.32 -21.07
N ALA A 192 -1.97 -6.19 -20.21
CA ALA A 192 -3.36 -6.11 -20.64
C ALA A 192 -3.63 -4.87 -21.52
N LEU A 193 -3.14 -3.69 -21.11
CA LEU A 193 -3.30 -2.45 -21.88
C LEU A 193 -2.58 -2.49 -23.22
N ILE A 194 -1.36 -3.04 -23.28
CA ILE A 194 -0.65 -3.24 -24.55
C ILE A 194 -1.43 -4.16 -25.48
N LYS A 195 -2.04 -5.22 -24.94
CA LYS A 195 -2.84 -6.20 -25.72
C LYS A 195 -4.11 -5.58 -26.32
N VAL A 196 -4.70 -4.57 -25.67
CA VAL A 196 -5.91 -3.87 -26.14
C VAL A 196 -5.59 -2.78 -27.18
N GLY A 197 -4.30 -2.55 -27.50
CA GLY A 197 -3.87 -1.63 -28.56
C GLY A 197 -3.70 -0.18 -28.11
N GLU A 198 -3.99 0.16 -26.85
CA GLU A 198 -3.81 1.52 -26.31
C GLU A 198 -2.33 1.89 -26.08
N GLY A 199 -1.41 0.91 -26.15
CA GLY A 199 0.02 1.11 -25.97
C GLY A 199 0.80 1.58 -27.21
N GLN A 200 0.17 1.71 -28.38
CA GLN A 200 0.84 2.10 -29.63
C GLN A 200 -0.02 3.01 -30.52
N THR A 201 -0.24 4.26 -30.13
CA THR A 201 -0.66 5.30 -31.09
C THR A 201 -0.14 6.67 -30.65
N HIS A 202 1.11 7.00 -30.99
CA HIS A 202 1.48 8.26 -31.65
C HIS A 202 2.98 8.30 -31.97
N ASN A 203 3.42 7.52 -32.97
CA ASN A 203 4.65 7.82 -33.70
C ASN A 203 4.26 8.08 -35.14
N GLY A 204 3.81 9.31 -35.39
CA GLY A 204 3.27 9.74 -36.67
C GLY A 204 3.09 11.25 -36.70
N ILE A 205 4.14 12.00 -36.39
CA ILE A 205 4.27 13.36 -36.92
C ILE A 205 4.95 13.22 -38.27
N GLY A 206 4.13 13.21 -39.31
CA GLY A 206 4.56 13.31 -40.69
C GLY A 206 5.23 14.66 -40.95
N THR A 207 6.31 14.60 -41.72
CA THR A 207 6.73 15.51 -42.82
C THR A 207 6.11 16.89 -42.88
#